data_AF-A0A495VXZ1-F1
#
_entry.id   AF-A0A495VXZ1-F1
#
_cell.length_a   1.000
_cell.length_b   1.000
_cell.length_c   1.000
_cell.angle_alpha   90.00
_cell.angle_beta   90.00
_cell.angle_gamma   90.00
#
_symmetry.space_group_name_H-M   'P 1'
#
loop_
_entity.id
_entity.type
_entity.pdbx_description
1 polymer ?
#
loop_
_entity_poly.entity_id
_entity_poly.type
_entity_poly.pdbx_seq_one_letter_code
_entity_poly.pdbx_strand_id
1 'polypeptide(L)'
;MRRSLPGLIVLLVLAAGCGGQPGTPTPERSTDNTTSGRTTPSTSNAPRPREVKLDHVKPCDLLTTQQLSALRIDRPGREVASETYESTGCTWTVNGANNRLVPVTKEGIGVWSGGSRTGRPAKIDPILGFAAITVTLPSDERHCDVMVDTTDGQYLVAAFTVSPSFVDQFPKPCDGARRLAEAAMQNLLK
;
A
#
# COMPACT_ATOMS: atom_id res chain seq x y z
N MET A 1 -24.57 51.71 41.36
CA MET A 1 -25.52 50.60 41.60
C MET A 1 -24.65 49.35 41.76
N ARG A 2 -24.27 48.83 42.95
CA ARG A 2 -24.97 48.49 44.21
C ARG A 2 -25.96 47.32 44.10
N ARG A 3 -25.46 46.09 44.35
CA ARG A 3 -26.03 44.93 45.09
C ARG A 3 -25.09 43.72 44.82
N SER A 4 -24.37 43.03 45.71
CA SER A 4 -24.44 42.68 47.16
C SER A 4 -24.58 41.15 47.31
N LEU A 5 -23.52 40.46 47.77
CA LEU A 5 -23.55 39.09 48.34
C LEU A 5 -24.13 39.12 49.77
N PRO A 6 -24.77 38.04 50.30
CA PRO A 6 -24.11 36.86 50.95
C PRO A 6 -24.84 35.51 50.64
N GLY A 7 -24.53 34.31 51.16
CA GLY A 7 -23.49 33.75 52.03
C GLY A 7 -23.92 32.39 52.66
N LEU A 8 -23.02 31.71 53.40
CA LEU A 8 -23.27 30.65 54.43
C LEU A 8 -23.46 29.15 54.04
N ILE A 9 -22.36 28.38 54.13
CA ILE A 9 -22.07 27.14 54.94
C ILE A 9 -23.22 26.20 55.40
N VAL A 10 -23.03 24.86 55.28
CA VAL A 10 -23.13 23.81 56.37
C VAL A 10 -22.71 22.39 55.87
N LEU A 11 -22.15 21.56 56.77
CA LEU A 11 -21.67 20.16 56.57
C LEU A 11 -22.70 19.08 57.00
N LEU A 12 -22.53 17.82 56.52
CA LEU A 12 -22.54 16.48 57.22
C LEU A 12 -22.84 15.35 56.18
N VAL A 13 -22.16 14.18 56.05
CA VAL A 13 -21.84 13.03 56.97
C VAL A 13 -23.07 12.10 57.17
N LEU A 14 -23.07 10.75 56.97
CA LEU A 14 -22.03 9.73 56.62
C LEU A 14 -22.70 8.42 56.08
N ALA A 15 -22.08 7.62 55.17
CA ALA A 15 -22.35 6.16 55.01
C ALA A 15 -21.26 5.38 54.20
N ALA A 16 -21.10 4.07 54.46
CA ALA A 16 -19.93 3.25 54.09
C ALA A 16 -20.15 2.27 52.90
N GLY A 17 -19.04 1.71 52.38
CA GLY A 17 -19.04 0.62 51.40
C GLY A 17 -17.64 0.04 51.14
N CYS A 18 -17.18 -0.89 51.98
CA CYS A 18 -15.93 -1.62 51.73
C CYS A 18 -16.15 -2.81 50.78
N GLY A 19 -15.31 -2.94 49.76
CA GLY A 19 -15.22 -4.12 48.89
C GLY A 19 -13.79 -4.30 48.41
N GLY A 20 -13.06 -5.22 49.03
CA GLY A 20 -11.67 -5.53 48.64
C GLY A 20 -11.61 -6.56 47.51
N GLN A 21 -10.69 -6.38 46.57
CA GLN A 21 -10.33 -7.36 45.54
C GLN A 21 -8.79 -7.50 45.53
N PRO A 22 -8.22 -8.71 45.64
CA PRO A 22 -6.77 -8.91 45.70
C PRO A 22 -6.13 -9.16 44.31
N GLY A 23 -4.82 -8.90 44.20
CA GLY A 23 -3.97 -9.32 43.08
C GLY A 23 -3.01 -8.22 42.60
N THR A 24 -1.73 -8.24 43.03
CA THR A 24 -0.53 -8.84 42.38
C THR A 24 0.28 -7.80 41.56
N PRO A 25 1.60 -7.99 41.36
CA PRO A 25 2.57 -6.91 41.59
C PRO A 25 2.79 -5.97 40.41
N THR A 26 3.09 -4.72 40.74
CA THR A 26 3.61 -3.69 39.82
C THR A 26 5.00 -4.07 39.28
N PRO A 27 5.21 -4.18 37.95
CA PRO A 27 6.55 -4.21 37.38
C PRO A 27 7.19 -2.82 37.48
N GLU A 28 8.51 -2.78 37.71
CA GLU A 28 9.27 -1.53 37.79
C GLU A 28 9.11 -0.68 36.53
N ARG A 29 8.95 0.64 36.74
CA ARG A 29 9.02 1.62 35.66
C ARG A 29 10.50 1.91 35.35
N SER A 30 11.15 1.00 34.61
CA SER A 30 12.48 1.27 34.06
C SER A 30 12.39 2.44 33.08
N THR A 31 12.99 3.57 33.46
CA THR A 31 13.31 4.67 32.55
C THR A 31 14.48 4.27 31.65
N ASP A 32 14.20 3.62 30.53
CA ASP A 32 15.19 3.46 29.46
C ASP A 32 14.97 4.50 28.35
N ASN A 33 15.81 5.52 28.40
CA ASN A 33 15.94 6.52 27.35
C ASN A 33 16.84 5.95 26.24
N THR A 34 16.26 5.43 25.16
CA THR A 34 17.01 5.10 23.94
C THR A 34 16.20 5.38 22.69
N THR A 35 16.64 6.41 21.96
CA THR A 35 16.26 6.65 20.57
C THR A 35 16.67 5.47 19.70
N SER A 36 15.69 4.77 19.14
CA SER A 36 15.91 3.97 17.93
C SER A 36 14.62 3.95 17.11
N GLY A 37 14.60 4.76 16.05
CA GLY A 37 13.53 4.75 15.05
C GLY A 37 13.57 3.45 14.25
N ARG A 38 13.13 2.35 14.87
CA ARG A 38 13.03 1.05 14.23
C ARG A 38 11.76 1.01 13.41
N THR A 39 11.90 1.25 12.10
CA THR A 39 10.86 0.93 11.12
C THR A 39 10.51 -0.55 11.27
N THR A 40 9.39 -0.84 11.93
CA THR A 40 8.86 -2.20 11.98
C THR A 40 8.52 -2.62 10.55
N PRO A 41 8.98 -3.78 10.06
CA PRO A 41 8.44 -4.36 8.85
C PRO A 41 6.93 -4.48 9.06
N SER A 42 6.13 -3.91 8.16
CA SER A 42 4.68 -4.13 8.19
C SER A 42 4.39 -5.53 7.66
N THR A 43 4.52 -6.52 8.55
CA THR A 43 4.03 -7.89 8.34
C THR A 43 2.58 -7.81 7.91
N SER A 44 2.33 -8.08 6.64
CA SER A 44 1.01 -7.97 6.05
C SER A 44 0.32 -9.31 6.27
N ASN A 45 -0.56 -9.39 7.27
CA ASN A 45 -1.45 -10.54 7.47
C ASN A 45 -2.52 -10.69 6.36
N ALA A 46 -2.28 -10.13 5.17
CA ALA A 46 -3.18 -10.28 4.04
C ALA A 46 -3.07 -11.70 3.44
N PRO A 47 -4.19 -12.29 2.98
CA PRO A 47 -4.15 -13.61 2.36
C PRO A 47 -3.25 -13.63 1.12
N ARG A 48 -2.31 -14.60 1.09
CA ARG A 48 -1.50 -14.95 -0.08
C ARG A 48 -1.41 -16.48 -0.20
N PRO A 49 -1.49 -17.07 -1.41
CA PRO A 49 -1.44 -18.53 -1.59
C PRO A 49 -0.06 -19.12 -1.28
N ARG A 50 0.99 -18.34 -1.55
CA ARG A 50 2.40 -18.63 -1.23
C ARG A 50 3.15 -17.29 -1.16
N GLU A 51 4.38 -17.28 -0.63
CA GLU A 51 5.26 -16.12 -0.79
C GLU A 51 5.87 -16.07 -2.20
N VAL A 52 6.05 -14.86 -2.71
CA VAL A 52 6.77 -14.57 -3.96
C VAL A 52 7.77 -13.45 -3.67
N LYS A 53 9.07 -13.79 -3.72
CA LYS A 53 10.18 -12.86 -3.51
C LYS A 53 10.58 -12.17 -4.81
N LEU A 54 10.89 -10.87 -4.72
CA LEU A 54 11.17 -10.00 -5.85
C LEU A 54 12.63 -9.50 -5.91
N ASP A 55 13.47 -9.86 -4.94
CA ASP A 55 14.85 -9.36 -4.73
C ASP A 55 15.79 -9.52 -5.94
N HIS A 56 15.52 -10.51 -6.81
CA HIS A 56 16.34 -10.84 -7.98
C HIS A 56 15.52 -10.83 -9.28
N VAL A 57 14.32 -10.26 -9.24
CA VAL A 57 13.43 -10.14 -10.39
C VAL A 57 13.89 -9.01 -11.29
N LYS A 58 14.21 -9.34 -12.55
CA LYS A 58 14.42 -8.36 -13.61
C LYS A 58 13.06 -7.86 -14.10
N PRO A 59 12.74 -6.55 -13.97
CA PRO A 59 11.38 -6.06 -14.17
C PRO A 59 10.92 -6.12 -15.63
N CYS A 60 11.84 -6.07 -16.60
CA CYS A 60 11.51 -6.19 -18.02
C CYS A 60 11.30 -7.64 -18.48
N ASP A 61 11.85 -8.62 -17.75
CA ASP A 61 11.71 -10.04 -18.05
C ASP A 61 10.41 -10.64 -17.45
N LEU A 62 9.66 -9.84 -16.67
CA LEU A 62 8.38 -10.23 -16.06
C LEU A 62 7.25 -10.50 -17.06
N LEU A 63 7.41 -10.11 -18.33
CA LEU A 63 6.41 -10.31 -19.38
C LEU A 63 7.02 -11.00 -20.58
N THR A 64 6.40 -12.08 -21.02
CA THR A 64 6.78 -12.75 -22.28
C THR A 64 6.39 -11.90 -23.50
N THR A 65 7.07 -12.07 -24.63
CA THR A 65 6.72 -11.41 -25.90
C THR A 65 5.25 -11.64 -26.30
N GLN A 66 4.70 -12.82 -25.99
CA GLN A 66 3.28 -13.13 -26.24
C GLN A 66 2.35 -12.28 -25.36
N GLN A 67 2.65 -12.11 -24.08
CA GLN A 67 1.87 -11.27 -23.18
C GLN A 67 2.00 -9.78 -23.53
N LEU A 68 3.19 -9.31 -23.92
CA LEU A 68 3.38 -7.95 -24.43
C LEU A 68 2.47 -7.70 -25.64
N SER A 69 2.47 -8.62 -26.63
CA SER A 69 1.58 -8.54 -27.79
C SER A 69 0.09 -8.54 -27.41
N ALA A 70 -0.33 -9.40 -26.47
CA ALA A 70 -1.71 -9.43 -25.96
C ALA A 70 -2.12 -8.14 -25.24
N LEU A 71 -1.17 -7.43 -24.61
CA LEU A 71 -1.34 -6.12 -23.99
C LEU A 71 -1.22 -4.94 -25.00
N ARG A 72 -1.07 -5.23 -26.30
CA ARG A 72 -0.81 -4.26 -27.39
C ARG A 72 0.50 -3.47 -27.19
N ILE A 73 1.50 -4.11 -26.59
CA ILE A 73 2.86 -3.59 -26.43
C ILE A 73 3.73 -4.19 -27.54
N ASP A 74 4.20 -3.33 -28.44
CA ASP A 74 4.89 -3.66 -29.69
C ASP A 74 6.41 -3.44 -29.64
N ARG A 75 6.93 -2.95 -28.51
CA ARG A 75 8.33 -2.57 -28.31
C ARG A 75 8.91 -3.15 -27.02
N PRO A 76 10.24 -3.39 -26.95
CA PRO A 76 10.88 -3.86 -25.72
C PRO A 76 10.74 -2.83 -24.61
N GLY A 77 10.74 -3.32 -23.37
CA GLY A 77 10.73 -2.49 -22.18
C GLY A 77 12.09 -1.83 -21.95
N ARG A 78 12.09 -0.74 -21.19
CA ARG A 78 13.32 -0.08 -20.72
C ARG A 78 13.32 -0.07 -19.20
N GLU A 79 14.43 -0.46 -18.60
CA GLU A 79 14.65 -0.31 -17.16
C GLU A 79 14.77 1.17 -16.79
N VAL A 80 14.05 1.59 -15.75
CA VAL A 80 13.99 2.97 -15.26
C VAL A 80 13.94 2.96 -13.74
N ALA A 81 14.88 3.67 -13.11
CA ALA A 81 14.90 3.85 -11.67
C ALA A 81 13.58 4.46 -11.15
N SER A 82 13.18 4.05 -9.95
CA SER A 82 11.98 4.52 -9.26
C SER A 82 12.37 5.12 -7.93
N GLU A 83 12.55 6.44 -7.88
CA GLU A 83 12.88 7.15 -6.63
C GLU A 83 11.82 6.87 -5.55
N THR A 84 10.53 6.94 -5.92
CA THR A 84 9.37 6.66 -5.03
C THR A 84 9.38 5.28 -4.37
N TYR A 85 10.04 4.29 -4.99
CA TYR A 85 10.07 2.89 -4.52
C TYR A 85 11.49 2.41 -4.22
N GLU A 86 12.48 3.31 -4.31
CA GLU A 86 13.92 3.05 -4.26
C GLU A 86 14.37 1.75 -4.98
N SER A 87 13.79 1.48 -6.15
CA SER A 87 13.92 0.23 -6.91
C SER A 87 13.99 0.50 -8.42
N THR A 88 14.41 -0.49 -9.22
CA THR A 88 14.38 -0.41 -10.69
C THR A 88 13.09 -1.04 -11.21
N GLY A 89 12.31 -0.26 -11.97
CA GLY A 89 11.15 -0.76 -12.70
C GLY A 89 11.43 -0.94 -14.18
N CYS A 90 10.48 -1.51 -14.92
CA CYS A 90 10.47 -1.53 -16.38
C CYS A 90 9.30 -0.71 -16.90
N THR A 91 9.56 0.06 -17.96
CA THR A 91 8.57 0.93 -18.60
C THR A 91 8.43 0.57 -20.08
N TRP A 92 7.18 0.43 -20.54
CA TRP A 92 6.82 0.27 -21.95
C TRP A 92 5.94 1.44 -22.39
N THR A 93 6.45 2.28 -23.28
CA THR A 93 5.72 3.41 -23.85
C THR A 93 5.29 3.08 -25.27
N VAL A 94 3.98 3.02 -25.51
CA VAL A 94 3.36 2.82 -26.83
C VAL A 94 2.73 4.14 -27.30
N ASN A 95 2.24 4.19 -28.54
CA ASN A 95 1.47 5.37 -28.97
C ASN A 95 0.20 5.49 -28.11
N GLY A 96 0.04 6.60 -27.41
CA GLY A 96 -1.14 6.88 -26.60
C GLY A 96 -1.19 6.26 -25.19
N ALA A 97 -0.27 5.38 -24.79
CA ALA A 97 -0.28 4.80 -23.44
C ALA A 97 1.11 4.43 -22.89
N ASN A 98 1.21 4.34 -21.57
CA ASN A 98 2.42 3.93 -20.85
C ASN A 98 2.09 2.85 -19.81
N ASN A 99 2.87 1.76 -19.83
CA ASN A 99 2.78 0.65 -18.89
C ASN A 99 4.06 0.62 -18.04
N ARG A 100 3.97 0.24 -16.77
CA ARG A 100 5.13 0.07 -15.89
C ARG A 100 4.98 -1.12 -14.95
N LEU A 101 6.06 -1.85 -14.72
CA LEU A 101 6.17 -2.80 -13.62
C LEU A 101 7.29 -2.36 -12.67
N VAL A 102 7.06 -2.41 -11.36
CA VAL A 102 8.10 -2.17 -10.34
C VAL A 102 8.04 -3.25 -9.26
N PRO A 103 9.08 -4.09 -9.10
CA PRO A 103 9.26 -4.91 -7.92
C PRO A 103 9.70 -4.02 -6.74
N VAL A 104 8.85 -3.86 -5.74
CA VAL A 104 9.18 -3.11 -4.51
C VAL A 104 9.63 -4.11 -3.45
N THR A 105 10.83 -3.93 -2.90
CA THR A 105 11.51 -4.93 -2.04
C THR A 105 11.91 -4.42 -0.66
N LYS A 106 11.62 -3.15 -0.36
CA LYS A 106 12.05 -2.43 0.86
C LYS A 106 10.90 -2.12 1.83
N GLU A 107 9.66 -2.45 1.46
CA GLU A 107 8.46 -2.10 2.19
C GLU A 107 7.27 -2.97 1.74
N GLY A 108 6.39 -3.33 2.68
CA GLY A 108 5.17 -4.09 2.38
C GLY A 108 4.02 -3.20 1.91
N ILE A 109 3.01 -3.80 1.28
CA ILE A 109 1.84 -3.06 0.74
C ILE A 109 1.10 -2.21 1.80
N GLY A 110 1.25 -2.56 3.08
CA GLY A 110 0.61 -1.90 4.22
C GLY A 110 0.90 -0.40 4.34
N VAL A 111 2.03 0.09 3.80
CA VAL A 111 2.40 1.53 3.78
C VAL A 111 1.33 2.42 3.14
N TRP A 112 0.53 1.87 2.22
CA TRP A 112 -0.55 2.60 1.56
C TRP A 112 -1.77 2.82 2.44
N SER A 113 -1.96 2.04 3.51
CA SER A 113 -3.15 2.16 4.39
C SER A 113 -3.10 3.35 5.35
N GLY A 114 -1.93 3.98 5.54
CA GLY A 114 -1.73 5.04 6.54
C GLY A 114 -2.09 6.46 6.10
N GLY A 115 -2.53 6.67 4.85
CA GLY A 115 -2.92 7.98 4.33
C GLY A 115 -1.79 9.01 4.15
N SER A 116 -0.54 8.66 4.49
CA SER A 116 0.65 9.50 4.33
C SER A 116 1.17 9.61 2.89
N ARG A 117 0.68 8.76 1.98
CA ARG A 117 1.09 8.72 0.57
C ARG A 117 0.14 9.49 -0.33
N THR A 118 0.71 10.12 -1.35
CA THR A 118 -0.05 10.70 -2.47
C THR A 118 -0.79 9.60 -3.21
N GLY A 119 -2.12 9.73 -3.29
CA GLY A 119 -3.00 8.78 -3.96
C GLY A 119 -4.25 8.46 -3.14
N ARG A 120 -5.08 7.56 -3.68
CA ARG A 120 -6.27 7.01 -3.01
C ARG A 120 -6.25 5.49 -3.16
N PRO A 121 -5.87 4.74 -2.10
CA PRO A 121 -5.88 3.30 -2.13
C PRO A 121 -7.30 2.76 -2.02
N ALA A 122 -7.63 1.73 -2.79
CA ALA A 122 -8.87 0.97 -2.66
C ALA A 122 -8.58 -0.53 -2.81
N LYS A 123 -9.17 -1.37 -1.95
CA LYS A 123 -9.07 -2.83 -2.08
C LYS A 123 -9.83 -3.30 -3.33
N ILE A 124 -9.26 -4.26 -4.05
CA ILE A 124 -9.86 -4.91 -5.20
C ILE A 124 -9.86 -6.43 -5.03
N ASP A 125 -10.56 -7.14 -5.92
CA ASP A 125 -10.52 -8.60 -5.95
C ASP A 125 -9.07 -9.10 -6.16
N PRO A 126 -8.62 -10.12 -5.40
CA PRO A 126 -7.26 -10.64 -5.45
C PRO A 126 -6.73 -10.94 -6.86
N ILE A 127 -5.43 -10.73 -7.05
CA ILE A 127 -4.72 -11.10 -8.28
C ILE A 127 -4.15 -12.50 -8.09
N LEU A 128 -4.75 -13.50 -8.74
CA LEU A 128 -4.35 -14.92 -8.60
C LEU A 128 -4.31 -15.41 -7.14
N GLY A 129 -5.22 -14.89 -6.31
CA GLY A 129 -5.31 -15.19 -4.87
C GLY A 129 -4.48 -14.31 -3.95
N PHE A 130 -3.59 -13.45 -4.49
CA PHE A 130 -2.81 -12.48 -3.72
C PHE A 130 -3.62 -11.22 -3.47
N ALA A 131 -3.63 -10.74 -2.23
CA ALA A 131 -4.28 -9.48 -1.87
C ALA A 131 -3.76 -8.32 -2.71
N ALA A 132 -4.67 -7.46 -3.18
CA ALA A 132 -4.33 -6.36 -4.07
C ALA A 132 -5.14 -5.09 -3.78
N ILE A 133 -4.55 -3.96 -4.12
CA ILE A 133 -5.20 -2.63 -4.10
C ILE A 133 -5.01 -1.94 -5.45
N THR A 134 -5.94 -1.06 -5.82
CA THR A 134 -5.64 0.04 -6.74
C THR A 134 -5.16 1.25 -5.96
N VAL A 135 -4.33 2.09 -6.58
CA VAL A 135 -4.04 3.45 -6.14
C VAL A 135 -4.29 4.39 -7.31
N THR A 136 -5.21 5.33 -7.13
CA THR A 136 -5.53 6.37 -8.12
C THR A 136 -5.10 7.75 -7.65
N LEU A 137 -4.90 8.68 -8.58
CA LEU A 137 -4.59 10.08 -8.29
C LEU A 137 -5.86 10.93 -8.52
N PRO A 138 -6.38 11.66 -7.51
CA PRO A 138 -7.54 12.54 -7.70
C PRO A 138 -7.36 13.63 -8.76
N SER A 139 -6.10 13.95 -9.11
CA SER A 139 -5.72 14.92 -10.15
C SER A 139 -5.46 14.28 -11.52
N ASP A 140 -5.50 12.95 -11.65
CA ASP A 140 -5.26 12.25 -12.91
C ASP A 140 -6.04 10.94 -13.03
N GLU A 141 -7.29 11.04 -13.49
CA GLU A 141 -8.16 9.90 -13.76
C GLU A 141 -7.66 8.99 -14.89
N ARG A 142 -6.66 9.41 -15.68
CA ARG A 142 -6.09 8.63 -16.78
C ARG A 142 -4.99 7.67 -16.32
N HIS A 143 -4.66 7.66 -15.03
CA HIS A 143 -3.62 6.85 -14.43
C HIS A 143 -4.18 5.98 -13.29
N CYS A 144 -3.70 4.73 -13.21
CA CYS A 144 -3.97 3.85 -12.09
C CYS A 144 -2.78 2.90 -11.87
N ASP A 145 -2.39 2.75 -10.61
CA ASP A 145 -1.50 1.69 -10.15
C ASP A 145 -2.35 0.53 -9.58
N VAL A 146 -1.98 -0.71 -9.89
CA VAL A 146 -2.41 -1.91 -9.18
C VAL A 146 -1.21 -2.45 -8.41
N MET A 147 -1.41 -2.76 -7.13
CA MET A 147 -0.37 -3.24 -6.24
C MET A 147 -0.77 -4.61 -5.70
N VAL A 148 0.15 -5.57 -5.73
CA VAL A 148 -0.08 -6.97 -5.35
C VAL A 148 0.88 -7.37 -4.23
N ASP A 149 0.35 -7.84 -3.10
CA ASP A 149 1.11 -8.18 -1.89
C ASP A 149 1.84 -9.52 -2.05
N THR A 150 3.09 -9.51 -2.51
CA THR A 150 3.80 -10.73 -2.94
C THR A 150 4.46 -11.49 -1.78
N THR A 151 5.06 -10.78 -0.83
CA THR A 151 5.55 -11.31 0.45
C THR A 151 5.75 -10.16 1.45
N ASP A 152 6.07 -10.47 2.70
CA ASP A 152 6.29 -9.43 3.71
C ASP A 152 7.47 -8.52 3.35
N GLY A 153 7.23 -7.21 3.44
CA GLY A 153 8.21 -6.22 3.01
C GLY A 153 8.33 -6.04 1.50
N GLN A 154 7.47 -6.68 0.69
CA GLN A 154 7.55 -6.61 -0.78
C GLN A 154 6.18 -6.56 -1.47
N TYR A 155 6.09 -5.87 -2.60
CA TYR A 155 4.90 -5.92 -3.46
C TYR A 155 5.25 -5.59 -4.91
N LEU A 156 4.44 -6.08 -5.84
CA LEU A 156 4.54 -5.73 -7.26
C LEU A 156 3.63 -4.55 -7.56
N VAL A 157 4.16 -3.49 -8.16
CA VAL A 157 3.40 -2.38 -8.74
C VAL A 157 3.24 -2.61 -10.24
N ALA A 158 2.02 -2.48 -10.75
CA ALA A 158 1.68 -2.43 -12.17
C ALA A 158 0.96 -1.11 -12.46
N ALA A 159 1.61 -0.18 -13.16
CA ALA A 159 1.04 1.11 -13.53
C ALA A 159 0.52 1.08 -14.96
N PHE A 160 -0.62 1.73 -15.20
CA PHE A 160 -1.08 2.04 -16.54
C PHE A 160 -1.60 3.48 -16.63
N THR A 161 -1.13 4.21 -17.65
CA THR A 161 -1.54 5.59 -17.94
C THR A 161 -1.92 5.73 -19.40
N VAL A 162 -3.05 6.38 -19.68
CA VAL A 162 -3.54 6.67 -21.04
C VAL A 162 -3.41 8.16 -21.36
N SER A 163 -3.06 8.49 -22.60
CA SER A 163 -2.97 9.87 -23.10
C SER A 163 -4.36 10.42 -23.42
N PRO A 164 -4.64 11.73 -23.23
CA PRO A 164 -5.99 12.30 -23.43
C PRO A 164 -6.63 11.95 -24.78
N SER A 165 -5.88 12.06 -25.88
CA SER A 165 -6.37 11.81 -27.23
C SER A 165 -6.61 10.33 -27.57
N PHE A 166 -6.41 9.42 -26.61
CA PHE A 166 -6.43 7.97 -26.80
C PHE A 166 -7.30 7.24 -25.77
N VAL A 167 -8.05 7.95 -24.92
CA VAL A 167 -8.86 7.33 -23.85
C VAL A 167 -9.86 6.29 -24.35
N ASP A 168 -10.44 6.48 -25.54
CA ASP A 168 -11.40 5.55 -26.15
C ASP A 168 -10.73 4.35 -26.87
N GLN A 169 -9.41 4.37 -27.02
CA GLN A 169 -8.64 3.35 -27.76
C GLN A 169 -8.00 2.29 -26.85
N PHE A 170 -7.92 2.58 -25.55
CA PHE A 170 -7.32 1.75 -24.51
C PHE A 170 -8.36 1.31 -23.46
N PRO A 171 -8.06 0.27 -22.65
CA PRO A 171 -8.86 -0.03 -21.46
C PRO A 171 -8.89 1.16 -20.49
N LYS A 172 -9.88 1.18 -19.58
CA LYS A 172 -9.82 2.10 -18.44
C LYS A 172 -8.51 1.89 -17.66
N PRO A 173 -7.91 2.93 -17.05
CA PRO A 173 -6.58 2.83 -16.45
C PRO A 173 -6.40 1.64 -15.49
N CYS A 174 -7.33 1.44 -14.55
CA CYS A 174 -7.24 0.30 -13.62
C CYS A 174 -7.46 -1.07 -14.29
N ASP A 175 -8.24 -1.16 -15.37
CA ASP A 175 -8.42 -2.41 -16.12
C ASP A 175 -7.12 -2.80 -16.85
N GLY A 176 -6.42 -1.82 -17.42
CA GLY A 176 -5.10 -2.03 -18.04
C GLY A 176 -4.02 -2.40 -17.02
N ALA A 177 -3.95 -1.66 -15.90
CA ALA A 177 -3.05 -1.95 -14.79
C ALA A 177 -3.29 -3.35 -14.20
N ARG A 178 -4.57 -3.77 -14.06
CA ARG A 178 -4.94 -5.11 -13.60
C ARG A 178 -4.44 -6.20 -14.55
N ARG A 179 -4.67 -6.07 -15.86
CA ARG A 179 -4.18 -7.03 -16.87
C ARG A 179 -2.66 -7.14 -16.87
N LEU A 180 -1.97 -6.03 -16.67
CA LEU A 180 -0.51 -5.97 -16.55
C LEU A 180 -0.02 -6.71 -15.29
N ALA A 181 -0.67 -6.50 -14.14
CA ALA A 181 -0.39 -7.22 -12.90
C ALA A 181 -0.64 -8.74 -13.03
N GLU A 182 -1.78 -9.14 -13.61
CA GLU A 182 -2.14 -10.53 -13.84
C GLU A 182 -1.11 -11.25 -14.73
N ALA A 183 -0.68 -10.61 -15.83
CA ALA A 183 0.33 -11.17 -16.74
C ALA A 183 1.72 -11.33 -16.07
N ALA A 184 2.13 -10.37 -15.23
CA ALA A 184 3.39 -10.45 -14.50
C ALA A 184 3.34 -11.53 -13.39
N MET A 185 2.27 -11.57 -12.61
CA MET A 185 2.07 -12.58 -11.56
C MET A 185 1.99 -14.00 -12.15
N GLN A 186 1.39 -14.19 -13.34
CA GLN A 186 1.43 -15.48 -14.05
C GLN A 186 2.85 -16.00 -14.32
N ASN A 187 3.85 -15.14 -14.44
CA ASN A 187 5.24 -15.55 -14.64
C ASN A 187 5.98 -15.75 -13.32
N LEU A 188 5.71 -14.91 -12.32
CA LEU A 188 6.23 -15.08 -10.95
C LEU A 188 5.70 -16.34 -10.24
N LEU A 189 4.62 -16.93 -10.74
CA LEU A 189 4.01 -18.14 -10.16
C LEU A 189 4.44 -19.46 -10.81
N LYS A 190 5.22 -19.41 -11.89
CA LYS A 190 5.87 -20.58 -12.51
C LYS A 190 7.06 -21.06 -11.68
#